data_AF-A0A150L8T6-F1
#
_entry.id   AF-A0A150L8T6-F1
#
_cell.length_a   1.000
_cell.length_b   1.000
_cell.length_c   1.000
_cell.angle_alpha   90.00
_cell.angle_beta   90.00
_cell.angle_gamma   90.00
#
_symmetry.space_group_name_H-M   'P 1'
#
loop_
_entity.id
_entity.type
_entity.pdbx_description
1 polymer ?
#
loop_
_entity_poly.entity_id
_entity_poly.type
_entity_poly.pdbx_seq_one_letter_code
_entity_poly.pdbx_strand_id
1 'polypeptide(L)'
;MLIAGSISGDQGGIEVFPLKLNYAKHGMLFNSDATWMPETEDPGYLQAKNFVDVILNRAEQIVKPKEALQVSQIMEAIYKSSENQKSVQL
;
A
#
# COMPACT_ATOMS: atom_id res chain seq x y z
N MET A 1 -9.70 -9.16 -1.96
CA MET A 1 -10.12 -8.12 -1.01
C MET A 1 -9.22 -6.91 -1.25
N LEU A 2 -9.74 -5.86 -1.89
CA LEU A 2 -8.99 -4.62 -2.09
C LEU A 2 -9.02 -3.83 -0.78
N ILE A 3 -7.86 -3.35 -0.34
CA ILE A 3 -7.75 -2.51 0.85
C ILE A 3 -8.06 -1.08 0.39
N ALA A 4 -9.18 -0.51 0.85
CA ALA A 4 -9.49 0.89 0.60
C ALA A 4 -8.56 1.76 1.45
N GLY A 5 -7.57 2.38 0.82
CA GLY A 5 -6.62 3.28 1.45
C GLY A 5 -6.87 4.73 1.04
N SER A 6 -6.62 5.66 1.95
CA SER A 6 -6.52 7.09 1.66
C SER A 6 -5.19 7.62 2.17
N ILE A 7 -4.52 8.45 1.37
CA ILE A 7 -3.30 9.15 1.73
C ILE A 7 -3.61 10.64 1.65
N SER A 8 -3.31 11.39 2.72
CA SER A 8 -3.51 12.83 2.79
C SER A 8 -2.18 13.54 3.02
N GLY A 9 -1.99 14.65 2.31
CA GLY A 9 -0.85 15.56 2.42
C GLY A 9 -1.31 17.00 2.52
N ASP A 10 -0.36 17.92 2.54
CA ASP A 10 -0.59 19.37 2.65
C ASP A 10 -1.19 19.99 1.37
N GLN A 11 -0.95 19.38 0.20
CA GLN A 11 -1.46 19.85 -1.10
C GLN A 11 -2.72 19.11 -1.58
N GLY A 12 -3.19 18.09 -0.86
CA GLY A 12 -4.33 17.27 -1.25
C GLY A 12 -4.29 15.85 -0.71
N GLY A 13 -5.18 14.99 -1.21
CA GLY A 13 -5.25 13.58 -0.84
C GLY A 13 -5.68 12.69 -2.00
N ILE A 14 -5.40 11.40 -1.85
CA ILE A 14 -5.71 10.35 -2.82
C ILE A 14 -6.40 9.19 -2.11
N GLU A 15 -7.54 8.78 -2.64
CA GLU A 15 -8.13 7.47 -2.37
C GLU A 15 -7.65 6.53 -3.48
N VAL A 16 -7.11 5.37 -3.11
CA VAL A 16 -6.49 4.47 -4.11
C VAL A 16 -7.49 3.48 -4.73
N PHE A 17 -8.62 3.20 -4.05
CA PHE A 17 -9.65 2.26 -4.53
C PHE A 17 -11.07 2.65 -4.03
N PRO A 18 -11.95 3.20 -4.90
CA PRO A 18 -11.67 3.65 -6.28
C PRO A 18 -10.72 4.84 -6.31
N LEU A 19 -9.98 5.02 -7.42
CA LEU A 19 -9.04 6.13 -7.55
C LEU A 19 -9.77 7.47 -7.56
N LYS A 20 -9.51 8.29 -6.53
CA LYS A 20 -10.03 9.66 -6.42
C LYS A 20 -8.97 10.61 -5.89
N LEU A 21 -8.82 11.76 -6.53
CA LEU A 21 -7.93 12.84 -6.10
C LEU A 21 -8.75 13.98 -5.51
N ASN A 22 -8.32 14.51 -4.37
CA ASN A 22 -8.91 15.65 -3.69
C ASN A 22 -7.84 16.72 -3.52
N TYR A 23 -8.03 17.94 -4.04
CA TYR A 23 -7.02 19.01 -3.97
C TYR A 23 -7.63 20.42 -3.99
N ALA A 24 -6.88 21.42 -3.55
CA ALA A 24 -7.27 22.83 -3.64
C ALA A 24 -6.59 23.50 -4.83
N LYS A 25 -7.33 24.29 -5.62
CA LYS A 25 -6.80 25.07 -6.75
C LYS A 25 -7.62 26.34 -6.94
N HIS A 26 -6.99 27.46 -7.27
CA HIS A 26 -7.69 28.74 -7.52
C HIS A 26 -8.68 29.16 -6.41
N GLY A 27 -8.37 28.88 -5.15
CA GLY A 27 -9.25 29.19 -4.01
C GLY A 27 -10.48 28.27 -3.88
N MET A 28 -10.53 27.16 -4.60
CA MET A 28 -11.65 26.20 -4.61
C MET A 28 -11.15 24.78 -4.33
N LEU A 29 -12.06 23.90 -3.90
CA LEU A 29 -11.81 22.47 -3.71
C LEU A 29 -12.24 21.70 -4.96
N PHE A 30 -11.39 20.77 -5.39
CA PHE A 30 -11.60 19.93 -6.55
C PHE A 30 -11.50 18.45 -6.18
N ASN A 31 -12.38 17.67 -6.80
CA ASN A 31 -12.30 16.22 -6.82
C ASN A 31 -12.09 15.76 -8.27
N SER A 32 -11.29 14.73 -8.47
CA SER A 32 -11.10 14.12 -9.79
C SER A 32 -11.21 12.61 -9.67
N ASP A 33 -12.13 12.04 -10.44
CA ASP A 33 -12.41 10.61 -10.49
C ASP A 33 -11.84 10.02 -11.79
N ALA A 34 -11.28 8.80 -11.71
CA ALA A 34 -10.87 8.07 -12.89
C ALA A 34 -12.07 7.37 -13.54
N THR A 35 -12.60 7.93 -14.63
CA THR A 35 -13.76 7.35 -15.34
C THR A 35 -13.44 6.02 -16.03
N TRP A 36 -12.16 5.77 -16.33
CA TRP A 36 -11.67 4.52 -16.88
C TRP A 36 -10.25 4.25 -16.38
N MET A 37 -9.95 2.99 -16.05
CA MET A 37 -8.62 2.51 -15.71
C MET A 37 -8.39 1.17 -16.43
N PRO A 38 -7.17 0.88 -16.89
CA PRO A 38 -6.86 -0.42 -17.46
C PRO A 38 -6.99 -1.52 -16.39
N GLU A 39 -7.44 -2.70 -16.80
CA GLU A 39 -7.33 -3.89 -15.96
C GLU A 39 -5.86 -4.20 -15.73
N THR A 40 -5.47 -4.34 -14.46
CA THR A 40 -4.12 -4.75 -14.08
C THR A 40 -4.06 -6.27 -14.02
N GLU A 41 -2.90 -6.84 -14.34
CA GLU A 41 -2.65 -8.26 -14.08
C GLU A 41 -2.92 -8.60 -12.61
N ASP A 42 -3.36 -9.84 -12.37
CA ASP A 42 -3.61 -10.34 -11.02
C ASP A 42 -2.36 -10.16 -10.15
N PRO A 43 -2.44 -9.44 -9.01
CA PRO A 43 -1.28 -9.20 -8.17
C PRO A 43 -0.63 -10.49 -7.64
N GLY A 44 -1.41 -11.55 -7.44
CA GLY A 44 -0.91 -12.86 -7.05
C GLY A 44 -0.10 -13.53 -8.17
N TYR A 45 -0.54 -13.42 -9.42
CA TYR A 45 0.25 -13.85 -10.58
C TYR A 45 1.57 -13.09 -10.68
N LEU A 46 1.55 -11.75 -10.57
CA LEU A 46 2.75 -10.92 -10.62
C LEU A 46 3.75 -11.29 -9.50
N GLN A 47 3.24 -11.54 -8.29
CA GLN A 47 4.06 -11.95 -7.15
C GLN A 47 4.70 -13.33 -7.37
N ALA A 48 3.92 -14.32 -7.82
CA ALA A 48 4.42 -15.66 -8.13
C ALA A 48 5.45 -15.63 -9.26
N LYS A 49 5.21 -14.82 -10.30
CA LYS A 49 6.16 -14.60 -11.40
C LYS A 49 7.48 -14.03 -10.89
N ASN A 50 7.46 -12.97 -10.06
CA ASN A 50 8.68 -12.40 -9.49
C ASN A 50 9.45 -13.45 -8.68
N PHE A 51 8.76 -14.25 -7.86
CA PHE A 51 9.39 -15.30 -7.08
C PHE A 51 10.12 -16.34 -7.95
N VAL A 52 9.47 -16.83 -9.01
CA VAL A 52 10.08 -17.78 -9.95
C VAL A 52 11.27 -17.15 -10.69
N ASP A 53 11.14 -15.90 -11.15
CA ASP A 53 12.22 -15.21 -11.85
C ASP A 53 13.46 -14.99 -10.96
N VAL A 54 13.27 -14.77 -9.66
CA VAL A 54 14.37 -14.69 -8.69
C VAL A 54 15.12 -16.02 -8.57
N ILE A 55 14.39 -17.14 -8.45
CA ILE A 55 15.00 -18.48 -8.39
C ILE A 55 15.83 -18.77 -9.65
N LEU A 56 15.35 -18.29 -10.80
CA LEU A 56 16.02 -18.46 -12.09
C LEU A 56 17.14 -17.44 -12.34
N ASN A 57 17.48 -16.60 -11.36
CA ASN A 57 18.45 -15.51 -11.46
C ASN A 57 18.14 -14.49 -12.59
N ARG A 58 16.85 -14.26 -12.88
CA ARG A 58 16.36 -13.33 -13.90
C ARG A 58 15.86 -12.01 -13.34
N ALA A 59 15.62 -11.96 -12.04
CA ALA A 59 15.12 -10.79 -11.35
C ALA A 59 15.66 -10.73 -9.92
N GLU A 60 15.54 -9.56 -9.30
CA GLU A 60 15.67 -9.43 -7.87
C GLU A 60 14.30 -9.57 -7.17
N GLN A 61 14.34 -10.01 -5.91
CA GLN A 61 13.16 -10.07 -5.09
C GLN A 61 12.65 -8.65 -4.83
N ILE A 62 11.39 -8.38 -5.18
CA ILE A 62 10.76 -7.07 -4.99
C ILE A 62 10.59 -6.77 -3.50
N VAL A 63 10.10 -7.76 -2.73
CA VAL A 63 9.94 -7.66 -1.27
C VAL A 63 11.04 -8.46 -0.60
N LYS A 64 12.02 -7.79 0.00
CA LYS A 64 13.16 -8.44 0.65
C LYS A 64 12.72 -9.13 1.95
N PRO A 65 13.40 -10.20 2.38
CA PRO A 65 13.05 -10.90 3.63
C PRO A 65 13.05 -9.99 4.87
N LYS A 66 13.93 -9.00 4.91
CA LYS A 66 14.00 -8.01 5.99
C LYS A 66 12.75 -7.12 6.05
N GLU A 67 12.17 -6.76 4.90
CA GLU A 67 10.96 -5.94 4.83
C GLU A 67 9.74 -6.75 5.32
N ALA A 68 9.66 -8.02 4.92
CA ALA A 68 8.62 -8.93 5.43
C ALA A 68 8.72 -9.10 6.96
N LEU A 69 9.95 -9.25 7.49
CA LEU A 69 10.18 -9.32 8.94
C LEU A 69 9.73 -8.03 9.65
N GLN A 70 10.01 -6.85 9.08
CA GLN A 70 9.58 -5.57 9.65
C GLN A 70 8.05 -5.49 9.74
N VAL A 71 7.32 -5.97 8.73
CA VAL A 71 5.84 -6.03 8.78
C VAL A 71 5.36 -6.96 9.91
N SER A 72 5.97 -8.14 10.06
CA SER A 72 5.65 -9.05 11.18
C SER A 72 5.89 -8.40 12.55
N GLN A 73 7.00 -7.67 12.71
CA GLN A 73 7.30 -6.94 13.95
C GLN A 73 6.27 -5.85 14.25
N ILE A 74 5.79 -5.14 13.22
CA ILE A 74 4.69 -4.18 13.35
C ILE A 74 3.40 -4.88 13.80
N MET A 75 3.07 -6.03 13.22
CA MET A 75 1.89 -6.81 13.64
C MET A 75 1.97 -7.25 15.11
N GLU A 76 3.13 -7.76 15.53
CA GLU A 76 3.37 -8.12 16.93
C GLU A 76 3.25 -6.91 17.87
N ALA A 77 3.78 -5.75 17.47
CA ALA A 77 3.63 -4.51 18.22
C ALA A 77 2.17 -4.06 18.32
N ILE A 78 1.36 -4.24 17.27
CA ILE A 78 -0.08 -3.95 17.30
C ILE A 78 -0.79 -4.85 18.33
N TYR A 79 -0.52 -6.16 18.31
CA TYR A 79 -1.10 -7.10 19.29
C TYR A 79 -0.70 -6.75 20.72
N LYS A 80 0.59 -6.47 20.95
CA LYS A 80 1.11 -6.05 22.26
C LYS A 80 0.54 -4.71 22.72
N SER A 81 0.37 -3.75 21.81
CA SER A 81 -0.25 -2.46 22.10
C SER A 81 -1.70 -2.63 22.52
N SER A 82 -2.43 -3.55 21.88
CA SER A 82 -3.82 -3.87 22.21
C SER A 82 -3.94 -4.51 23.59
N GLU A 83 -3.08 -5.49 23.91
CA GLU A 83 -3.07 -6.14 25.22
C GLU A 83 -2.75 -5.16 26.36
N ASN A 84 -1.78 -4.27 26.15
CA ASN A 84 -1.27 -3.37 27.19
C ASN A 84 -1.97 -2.00 27.23
N GLN A 85 -2.86 -1.72 26.26
CA GLN A 85 -3.55 -0.43 26.09
C GLN A 85 -2.58 0.77 26.09
N LYS A 86 -1.38 0.57 25.53
CA LYS A 86 -0.28 1.55 25.51
C LYS A 86 0.48 1.46 24.21
N SER A 87 1.05 2.59 23.77
CA SER A 87 1.90 2.64 22.58
C SER A 87 3.14 1.74 22.73
N VAL A 88 3.48 1.01 21.68
CA VAL A 88 4.72 0.23 21.55
C VAL A 88 5.67 0.96 20.59
N GLN A 89 6.93 1.10 20.98
CA GLN A 89 7.99 1.70 20.15
C GLN A 89 8.75 0.59 19.40
N LEU A 90 9.11 0.85 18.14
CA LEU A 90 9.85 -0.05 17.25
C LEU A 90 11.23 0.53 16.90
#